data_AF-A0A6B2V0E9-F1
#
_entry.id   AF-A0A6B2V0E9-F1
#
_cell.length_a   1.000
_cell.length_b   1.000
_cell.length_c   1.000
_cell.angle_alpha   90.00
_cell.angle_beta   90.00
_cell.angle_gamma   90.00
#
_symmetry.space_group_name_H-M   'P 1'
#
loop_
_entity.id
_entity.type
_entity.pdbx_description
1 polymer ?
#
loop_
_entity_poly.entity_id
_entity_poly.type
_entity_poly.pdbx_seq_one_letter_code
_entity_poly.pdbx_strand_id
1 'polypeptide(L)'
;RERQGLSVAEAAARARMSPQYLAYLEQHPSDPSPAALLRLADALGTTLDALRGGGQELPPGQGHALLRPLLTDLGEDESRELLSTHGVGRVGLSTPDGPAVLPVNYDVIDGDVVFRTAPDAAPASAVGAEIAFEVDHVDDALSRGWSVLVVGRAEEVADPREARRLEERAHSAP
;
A
#
# COMPACT_ATOMS: atom_id res chain seq x y z
N ARG A 1 -15.04 1.58 8.93
CA ARG A 1 -16.02 2.64 8.57
C ARG A 1 -15.39 3.78 7.75
N GLU A 2 -14.17 4.22 8.07
CA GLU A 2 -13.53 5.39 7.45
C GLU A 2 -13.30 5.23 5.95
N ARG A 3 -12.85 4.04 5.51
CA ARG A 3 -12.77 3.68 4.07
C ARG A 3 -14.10 3.78 3.30
N GLN A 4 -15.24 3.86 3.99
CA GLN A 4 -16.56 4.02 3.38
C GLN A 4 -17.17 5.40 3.64
N GLY A 5 -16.41 6.33 4.23
CA GLY A 5 -16.89 7.66 4.60
C GLY A 5 -18.02 7.67 5.63
N LEU A 6 -18.20 6.58 6.39
CA LEU A 6 -19.30 6.47 7.36
C LEU A 6 -18.91 7.06 8.71
N SER A 7 -19.81 7.88 9.26
CA SER A 7 -19.75 8.24 10.68
C SER A 7 -20.02 7.02 11.57
N VAL A 8 -19.61 7.10 12.84
CA VAL A 8 -19.90 6.05 13.84
C VAL A 8 -21.41 5.79 13.94
N ALA A 9 -22.23 6.85 13.90
CA ALA A 9 -23.68 6.73 14.02
C ALA A 9 -24.29 5.98 12.83
N GLU A 10 -23.85 6.29 11.60
CA GLU A 10 -24.34 5.62 10.38
C GLU A 10 -23.90 4.15 10.32
N ALA A 11 -22.64 3.87 10.65
CA ALA A 11 -22.13 2.50 10.69
C ALA A 11 -22.86 1.66 11.76
N ALA A 12 -23.10 2.24 12.95
CA ALA A 12 -23.85 1.58 14.01
C ALA A 12 -25.32 1.33 13.60
N ALA A 13 -25.98 2.30 12.96
CA ALA A 13 -27.33 2.13 12.44
C ALA A 13 -27.41 0.99 11.42
N ARG A 14 -26.49 0.95 10.46
CA ARG A 14 -26.40 -0.16 9.47
C ARG A 14 -26.17 -1.51 10.14
N ALA A 15 -25.29 -1.57 11.14
CA ALA A 15 -24.99 -2.79 11.89
C ALA A 15 -26.07 -3.17 12.91
N ARG A 16 -27.15 -2.36 13.04
CA ARG A 16 -28.19 -2.52 14.07
C ARG A 16 -27.57 -2.59 15.48
N MET A 17 -26.68 -1.65 15.77
CA MET A 17 -25.90 -1.55 17.00
C MET A 17 -26.03 -0.15 17.60
N SER A 18 -25.74 -0.02 18.90
CA SER A 18 -25.64 1.28 19.55
C SER A 18 -24.40 2.03 19.04
N PRO A 19 -24.49 3.33 18.71
CA PRO A 19 -23.33 4.17 18.38
C PRO A 19 -22.27 4.17 19.48
N GLN A 20 -22.69 4.14 20.75
CA GLN A 20 -21.77 4.10 21.90
C GLN A 20 -21.02 2.78 21.97
N TYR A 21 -21.71 1.66 21.67
CA TYR A 21 -21.07 0.36 21.65
C TYR A 21 -20.07 0.25 20.49
N LEU A 22 -20.40 0.77 19.30
CA LEU A 22 -19.46 0.81 18.19
C LEU A 22 -18.24 1.71 18.50
N ALA A 23 -18.46 2.90 19.07
CA ALA A 23 -17.36 3.77 19.50
C ALA A 23 -16.46 3.09 20.53
N TYR A 24 -17.04 2.32 21.45
CA TYR A 24 -16.29 1.55 22.43
C TYR A 24 -15.40 0.49 21.76
N LEU A 25 -15.94 -0.29 20.82
CA LEU A 25 -15.19 -1.30 20.08
C LEU A 25 -14.02 -0.71 19.27
N GLU A 26 -14.17 0.51 18.74
CA GLU A 26 -13.11 1.17 17.96
C GLU A 26 -11.94 1.69 18.83
N GLN A 27 -12.19 1.99 20.10
CA GLN A 27 -11.22 2.63 20.98
C GLN A 27 -10.58 1.68 22.00
N HIS A 28 -11.15 0.49 22.19
CA HIS A 28 -10.74 -0.43 23.24
C HIS A 28 -10.60 -1.87 22.72
N PRO A 29 -9.52 -2.58 23.07
CA PRO A 29 -9.42 -4.03 22.88
C PRO A 29 -10.59 -4.73 23.57
N SER A 30 -11.35 -5.53 22.82
CA SER A 30 -12.54 -6.23 23.33
C SER A 30 -12.80 -7.50 22.52
N ASP A 31 -13.58 -8.43 23.08
CA ASP A 31 -14.01 -9.67 22.41
C ASP A 31 -15.51 -9.62 22.11
N PRO A 32 -15.94 -8.91 21.05
CA PRO A 32 -17.35 -8.82 20.68
C PRO A 32 -17.89 -10.17 20.22
N SER A 33 -19.15 -10.45 20.55
CA SER A 33 -19.81 -11.68 20.12
C SER A 33 -19.74 -11.89 18.58
N PRO A 34 -19.65 -13.13 18.08
CA PRO A 34 -19.64 -13.41 16.64
C PRO A 34 -20.83 -12.80 15.89
N ALA A 35 -22.00 -12.76 16.53
CA ALA A 35 -23.20 -12.13 15.94
C ALA A 35 -23.04 -10.60 15.77
N ALA A 36 -22.33 -9.93 16.68
CA ALA A 36 -22.03 -8.51 16.54
C ALA A 36 -21.02 -8.26 15.41
N LEU A 37 -19.97 -9.09 15.31
CA LEU A 37 -19.00 -9.01 14.23
C LEU A 37 -19.63 -9.29 12.85
N LEU A 38 -20.52 -10.27 12.74
CA LEU A 38 -21.23 -10.56 11.48
C LEU A 38 -22.11 -9.38 11.02
N ARG A 39 -22.78 -8.70 11.95
CA ARG A 39 -23.56 -7.49 11.60
C ARG A 39 -22.68 -6.33 11.19
N LEU A 40 -21.51 -6.16 11.81
CA LEU A 40 -20.52 -5.18 11.38
C LEU A 40 -19.96 -5.51 10.00
N ALA A 41 -19.68 -6.80 9.75
CA ALA A 41 -19.16 -7.25 8.46
C ALA A 41 -20.14 -6.90 7.33
N ASP A 42 -21.41 -7.27 7.50
CA ASP A 42 -22.50 -6.96 6.59
C ASP A 42 -22.68 -5.44 6.38
N ALA A 43 -22.75 -4.68 7.48
CA ALA A 43 -22.92 -3.23 7.45
C ALA A 43 -21.78 -2.48 6.77
N LEU A 44 -20.56 -3.02 6.87
CA LEU A 44 -19.34 -2.50 6.26
C LEU A 44 -19.00 -3.20 4.94
N GLY A 45 -19.88 -4.06 4.40
CA GLY A 45 -19.62 -4.79 3.15
C GLY A 45 -18.27 -5.52 3.12
N THR A 46 -17.91 -6.18 4.23
CA THR A 46 -16.66 -6.94 4.41
C THR A 46 -16.98 -8.34 4.98
N THR A 47 -15.95 -9.15 5.25
CA THR A 47 -16.11 -10.49 5.84
C THR A 47 -15.77 -10.49 7.33
N LEU A 48 -16.29 -11.49 8.05
CA LEU A 48 -15.92 -11.73 9.46
C LEU A 48 -14.41 -11.97 9.62
N ASP A 49 -13.80 -12.64 8.66
CA ASP A 49 -12.37 -12.96 8.66
C ASP A 49 -11.53 -11.68 8.50
N ALA A 50 -11.87 -10.83 7.52
CA ALA A 50 -11.23 -9.54 7.32
C ALA A 50 -11.38 -8.60 8.52
N LEU A 51 -12.55 -8.59 9.20
CA LEU A 51 -12.74 -7.81 10.44
C LEU A 51 -11.85 -8.29 11.59
N ARG A 52 -11.45 -9.56 11.59
CA ARG A 52 -10.55 -10.14 12.59
C ARG A 52 -9.08 -9.99 12.21
N GLY A 53 -8.78 -9.31 11.10
CA GLY A 53 -7.43 -9.22 10.54
C GLY A 53 -6.99 -10.48 9.77
N GLY A 54 -7.89 -11.45 9.58
CA GLY A 54 -7.66 -12.61 8.72
C GLY A 54 -7.37 -12.15 7.29
N GLY A 55 -6.32 -12.72 6.69
CA GLY A 55 -5.85 -12.36 5.35
C GLY A 55 -4.73 -11.30 5.29
N GLN A 56 -4.41 -10.60 6.37
CA GLN A 56 -3.33 -9.59 6.38
C GLN A 56 -1.92 -10.20 6.50
N GLU A 57 -1.79 -11.39 7.11
CA GLU A 57 -0.52 -12.12 7.25
C GLU A 57 -0.34 -13.26 6.22
N LEU A 58 -1.34 -13.49 5.37
CA LEU A 58 -1.20 -14.48 4.29
C LEU A 58 -0.34 -13.89 3.16
N PRO A 59 0.47 -14.72 2.47
CA PRO A 59 1.12 -14.28 1.24
C PRO A 59 0.06 -13.73 0.27
N PRO A 60 0.32 -12.62 -0.44
CA PRO A 60 -0.61 -12.09 -1.43
C PRO A 60 -0.88 -13.12 -2.55
N GLY A 61 -2.05 -13.03 -3.18
CA GLY A 61 -2.43 -13.91 -4.30
C GLY A 61 -3.11 -15.22 -3.88
N GLN A 62 -3.58 -15.30 -2.63
CA GLN A 62 -4.42 -16.39 -2.14
C GLN A 62 -5.91 -16.15 -2.47
N GLY A 63 -6.28 -14.89 -2.73
CA GLY A 63 -7.59 -14.51 -3.26
C GLY A 63 -7.85 -15.03 -4.67
N HIS A 64 -9.12 -15.21 -5.03
CA HIS A 64 -9.49 -15.52 -6.42
C HIS A 64 -9.41 -14.23 -7.25
N ALA A 65 -8.73 -14.28 -8.39
CA ALA A 65 -8.80 -13.19 -9.36
C ALA A 65 -10.26 -12.90 -9.72
N LEU A 66 -10.67 -11.64 -9.63
CA LEU A 66 -12.01 -11.26 -10.03
C LEU A 66 -12.24 -11.66 -11.49
N LEU A 67 -13.35 -12.35 -11.76
CA LEU A 67 -13.71 -12.77 -13.12
C LEU A 67 -13.85 -11.57 -14.09
N ARG A 68 -14.12 -10.37 -13.55
CA ARG A 68 -14.28 -9.10 -14.28
C ARG A 68 -13.87 -7.91 -13.39
N PRO A 69 -12.57 -7.60 -13.23
CA PRO A 69 -12.16 -6.41 -12.52
C PRO A 69 -12.58 -5.16 -13.31
N LEU A 70 -13.07 -4.15 -12.61
CA LEU A 70 -13.25 -2.81 -13.16
C LEU A 70 -12.03 -1.98 -12.76
N LEU A 71 -11.26 -1.54 -13.74
CA LEU A 71 -10.13 -0.63 -13.52
C LEU A 71 -10.62 0.81 -13.68
N THR A 72 -10.13 1.69 -12.82
CA THR A 72 -10.38 3.12 -12.89
C THR A 72 -9.05 3.82 -12.73
N ASP A 73 -8.77 4.76 -13.61
CA ASP A 73 -7.52 5.51 -13.57
C ASP A 73 -7.50 6.41 -12.32
N LEU A 74 -6.38 6.39 -11.62
CA LEU A 74 -6.11 7.28 -10.50
C LEU A 74 -5.66 8.63 -11.04
N GLY A 75 -6.16 9.71 -10.46
CA GLY A 75 -5.65 11.05 -10.74
C GLY A 75 -4.19 11.19 -10.30
N GLU A 76 -3.50 12.24 -10.76
CA GLU A 76 -2.11 12.49 -10.35
C GLU A 76 -2.02 12.73 -8.83
N ASP A 77 -2.89 13.56 -8.27
CA ASP A 77 -2.90 13.87 -6.83
C ASP A 77 -3.16 12.61 -5.99
N GLU A 78 -4.11 11.77 -6.42
CA GLU A 78 -4.44 10.52 -5.74
C GLU A 78 -3.28 9.52 -5.83
N SER A 79 -2.63 9.44 -7.00
CA SER A 79 -1.43 8.62 -7.19
C SER A 79 -0.30 9.08 -6.28
N ARG A 80 -0.09 10.39 -6.12
CA ARG A 80 0.91 10.97 -5.22
C ARG A 80 0.58 10.70 -3.74
N GLU A 81 -0.69 10.76 -3.36
CA GLU A 81 -1.14 10.41 -2.01
C GLU A 81 -0.89 8.93 -1.70
N LEU A 82 -1.22 8.04 -2.64
CA LEU A 82 -1.02 6.59 -2.49
C LEU A 82 0.46 6.18 -2.53
N LEU A 83 1.28 6.87 -3.32
CA LEU A 83 2.74 6.70 -3.29
C LEU A 83 3.31 7.03 -1.91
N SER A 84 2.60 7.81 -1.08
CA SER A 84 3.00 8.18 0.28
C SER A 84 4.37 8.88 0.31
N THR A 85 4.95 9.06 1.49
CA THR A 85 6.29 9.64 1.67
C THR A 85 7.40 8.60 1.73
N HIS A 86 7.08 7.34 2.07
CA HIS A 86 8.04 6.24 2.17
C HIS A 86 7.34 4.88 2.20
N GLY A 87 8.07 3.81 1.93
CA GLY A 87 7.55 2.44 2.04
C GLY A 87 8.45 1.39 1.38
N VAL A 88 7.82 0.28 1.02
CA VAL A 88 8.42 -0.75 0.16
C VAL A 88 7.73 -0.71 -1.20
N GLY A 89 8.50 -0.55 -2.26
CA GLY A 89 8.02 -0.61 -3.63
C GLY A 89 8.80 -1.62 -4.44
N ARG A 90 8.53 -1.71 -5.74
CA ARG A 90 9.17 -2.63 -6.67
C ARG A 90 9.76 -1.89 -7.85
N VAL A 91 11.04 -2.09 -8.12
CA VAL A 91 11.69 -1.58 -9.32
C VAL A 91 11.68 -2.65 -10.39
N GLY A 92 11.06 -2.36 -11.53
CA GLY A 92 11.14 -3.12 -12.77
C GLY A 92 12.27 -2.60 -13.65
N LEU A 93 13.26 -3.44 -13.93
CA LEU A 93 14.41 -3.10 -14.77
C LEU A 93 14.76 -4.23 -15.74
N SER A 94 15.52 -3.90 -16.78
CA SER A 94 16.12 -4.89 -17.68
C SER A 94 17.52 -5.27 -17.17
N THR A 95 17.79 -6.56 -17.04
CA THR A 95 19.11 -7.10 -16.66
C THR A 95 19.67 -7.97 -17.79
N PRO A 96 20.96 -8.35 -17.76
CA PRO A 96 21.54 -9.28 -18.75
C PRO A 96 20.82 -10.64 -18.82
N ASP A 97 20.22 -11.10 -17.73
CA ASP A 97 19.48 -12.37 -17.65
C ASP A 97 18.00 -12.23 -18.03
N GLY A 98 17.53 -11.00 -18.28
CA GLY A 98 16.14 -10.68 -18.63
C GLY A 98 15.51 -9.60 -17.72
N PRO A 99 14.21 -9.34 -17.87
CA PRO A 99 13.51 -8.39 -16.99
C PRO A 99 13.47 -8.90 -15.54
N ALA A 100 13.70 -8.00 -14.59
CA ALA A 100 13.66 -8.28 -13.16
C ALA A 100 12.78 -7.26 -12.44
N VAL A 101 12.06 -7.74 -11.41
CA VAL A 101 11.27 -6.90 -10.50
C VAL A 101 11.78 -7.13 -9.08
N LEU A 102 12.32 -6.09 -8.45
CA LEU A 102 13.02 -6.20 -7.17
C LEU A 102 12.41 -5.27 -6.13
N PRO A 103 12.20 -5.74 -4.89
CA PRO A 103 11.71 -4.87 -3.82
C PRO A 103 12.79 -3.89 -3.38
N VAL A 104 12.40 -2.64 -3.13
CA VAL A 104 13.27 -1.60 -2.56
C VAL A 104 12.53 -0.83 -1.47
N ASN A 105 13.26 -0.45 -0.42
CA ASN A 105 12.79 0.60 0.48
C ASN A 105 12.95 1.94 -0.26
N TYR A 106 11.90 2.75 -0.29
CA TYR A 106 11.92 4.03 -0.97
C TYR A 106 11.42 5.16 -0.07
N ASP A 107 11.81 6.37 -0.45
CA ASP A 107 11.31 7.64 0.05
C ASP A 107 10.84 8.49 -1.16
N VAL A 108 9.88 9.38 -0.95
CA VAL A 108 9.48 10.40 -1.91
C VAL A 108 9.98 11.75 -1.43
N ILE A 109 10.96 12.30 -2.14
CA ILE A 109 11.66 13.52 -1.75
C ILE A 109 11.56 14.50 -2.91
N ASP A 110 10.90 15.64 -2.66
CA ASP A 110 10.73 16.72 -3.64
C ASP A 110 10.02 16.29 -4.94
N GLY A 111 9.24 15.21 -4.87
CA GLY A 111 8.51 14.63 -5.99
C GLY A 111 9.21 13.45 -6.65
N ASP A 112 10.46 13.17 -6.28
CA ASP A 112 11.25 12.07 -6.82
C ASP A 112 11.19 10.84 -5.92
N VAL A 113 11.12 9.66 -6.55
CA VAL A 113 11.27 8.38 -5.86
C VAL A 113 12.76 8.11 -5.68
N VAL A 114 13.19 8.00 -4.42
CA VAL A 114 14.58 7.78 -4.05
C VAL A 114 14.68 6.45 -3.31
N PHE A 115 15.67 5.64 -3.67
CA PHE A 115 15.98 4.40 -2.95
C PHE A 115 17.50 4.18 -2.90
N ARG A 116 17.96 3.44 -1.90
CA ARG A 116 19.36 3.03 -1.78
C ARG A 116 19.55 1.62 -2.28
N THR A 117 20.67 1.37 -2.94
CA THR A 117 21.07 0.04 -3.41
C THR A 117 22.57 -0.13 -3.30
N ALA A 118 23.04 -1.36 -3.13
CA ALA A 118 24.47 -1.65 -3.19
C ALA A 118 24.98 -1.47 -4.64
N PRO A 119 26.24 -1.04 -4.85
CA PRO A 119 26.79 -0.84 -6.20
C PRO A 119 26.82 -2.11 -7.07
N ASP A 120 26.83 -3.28 -6.44
CA ASP A 120 26.83 -4.61 -7.09
C ASP A 120 25.43 -5.23 -7.19
N ALA A 121 24.40 -4.59 -6.64
CA ALA A 121 23.02 -5.05 -6.75
C ALA A 121 22.40 -4.62 -8.09
N ALA A 122 21.46 -5.43 -8.59
CA ALA A 122 20.83 -5.24 -9.89
C ALA A 122 20.23 -3.84 -10.15
N PRO A 123 19.62 -3.12 -9.18
CA PRO A 123 19.14 -1.75 -9.43
C PRO A 123 20.26 -0.78 -9.82
N ALA A 124 21.51 -0.99 -9.39
CA ALA A 124 22.64 -0.14 -9.74
C ALA A 124 22.99 -0.21 -11.24
N SER A 125 22.73 -1.34 -11.91
CA SER A 125 22.97 -1.46 -13.35
C SER A 125 21.96 -0.70 -14.21
N ALA A 126 20.87 -0.21 -13.61
CA ALA A 126 19.84 0.53 -14.32
C ALA A 126 20.14 2.03 -14.47
N VAL A 127 21.22 2.55 -13.87
CA VAL A 127 21.61 3.95 -13.96
C VAL A 127 21.70 4.39 -15.43
N GLY A 128 21.00 5.47 -15.75
CA GLY A 128 20.91 6.04 -17.09
C GLY A 128 19.87 5.38 -18.00
N ALA A 129 19.21 4.29 -17.57
CA ALA A 129 18.14 3.62 -18.29
C ALA A 129 16.75 4.04 -17.79
N GLU A 130 15.73 3.83 -18.62
CA GLU A 130 14.33 3.96 -18.22
C GLU A 130 13.92 2.72 -17.42
N ILE A 131 13.34 2.93 -16.24
CA ILE A 131 12.85 1.90 -15.34
C ILE A 131 11.41 2.16 -14.95
N ALA A 132 10.75 1.12 -14.46
CA ALA A 132 9.47 1.21 -13.79
C ALA A 132 9.66 1.11 -12.28
N PHE A 133 8.87 1.84 -11.52
CA PHE A 133 8.71 1.70 -10.08
C PHE A 133 7.23 1.55 -9.76
N GLU A 134 6.89 0.58 -8.92
CA GLU A 134 5.51 0.29 -8.56
C GLU A 134 5.33 0.21 -7.04
N VAL A 135 4.22 0.79 -6.57
CA VAL A 135 3.66 0.51 -5.25
C VAL A 135 2.21 0.10 -5.46
N ASP A 136 1.81 -0.97 -4.79
CA ASP A 136 0.47 -1.51 -4.88
C ASP A 136 -0.08 -1.88 -3.50
N HIS A 137 -1.39 -2.00 -3.46
CA HIS A 137 -2.07 -2.62 -2.34
C HIS A 137 -3.28 -3.39 -2.86
N VAL A 138 -3.37 -4.67 -2.50
CA VAL A 138 -4.50 -5.54 -2.83
C VAL A 138 -5.11 -6.05 -1.54
N ASP A 139 -6.38 -5.74 -1.32
CA ASP A 139 -7.22 -6.33 -0.28
C ASP A 139 -7.95 -7.53 -0.90
N ASP A 140 -7.36 -8.72 -0.74
CA ASP A 140 -7.91 -9.99 -1.27
C ASP A 140 -9.33 -10.26 -0.75
N ALA A 141 -9.62 -9.88 0.50
CA ALA A 141 -10.92 -10.15 1.13
C ALA A 141 -12.04 -9.28 0.55
N LEU A 142 -11.74 -8.04 0.20
CA LEU A 142 -12.66 -7.14 -0.49
C LEU A 142 -12.57 -7.24 -2.01
N SER A 143 -11.59 -7.99 -2.52
CA SER A 143 -11.23 -8.06 -3.94
C SER A 143 -11.09 -6.67 -4.57
N ARG A 144 -10.38 -5.78 -3.87
CA ARG A 144 -10.13 -4.40 -4.31
C ARG A 144 -8.67 -4.08 -4.13
N GLY A 145 -8.17 -3.13 -4.89
CA GLY A 145 -6.81 -2.67 -4.75
C GLY A 145 -6.55 -1.43 -5.57
N TRP A 146 -5.34 -0.94 -5.45
CA TRP A 146 -4.79 0.13 -6.26
C TRP A 146 -3.34 -0.22 -6.60
N SER A 147 -2.85 0.33 -7.71
CA SER A 147 -1.44 0.27 -8.09
C SER A 147 -1.07 1.62 -8.68
N VAL A 148 0.10 2.12 -8.28
CA VAL A 148 0.72 3.34 -8.81
C VAL A 148 2.01 2.92 -9.50
N LEU A 149 2.09 3.20 -10.80
CA LEU A 149 3.26 2.94 -11.63
C LEU A 149 3.92 4.26 -12.00
N VAL A 150 5.19 4.40 -11.65
CA VAL A 150 6.06 5.51 -12.04
C VAL A 150 7.05 5.00 -13.07
N VAL A 151 7.13 5.65 -14.23
CA VAL A 151 8.13 5.36 -15.25
C VAL A 151 9.05 6.55 -15.37
N GLY A 152 10.35 6.31 -15.26
CA GLY A 152 11.34 7.38 -15.23
C GLY A 152 12.74 6.88 -15.49
N ARG A 153 13.65 7.82 -15.68
CA ARG A 153 15.07 7.52 -15.86
C ARG A 153 15.74 7.36 -14.49
N ALA A 154 16.45 6.26 -14.28
CA ALA A 154 17.23 6.09 -13.06
C ALA A 154 18.50 6.95 -13.13
N GLU A 155 18.77 7.71 -12.08
CA GLU A 155 19.97 8.54 -11.95
C GLU A 155 20.70 8.21 -10.65
N GLU A 156 22.03 8.14 -10.73
CA GLU A 156 22.87 7.99 -9.54
C GLU A 156 23.09 9.35 -8.88
N VAL A 157 22.90 9.41 -7.56
CA VAL A 157 23.23 10.60 -6.76
C VAL A 157 24.75 10.63 -6.50
N ALA A 158 25.49 11.21 -7.44
CA ALA A 158 26.96 11.26 -7.37
C ALA A 158 27.51 12.36 -6.44
N ASP A 159 26.75 13.43 -6.16
CA ASP A 159 27.18 14.50 -5.25
C ASP A 159 27.04 14.04 -3.79
N PRO A 160 28.15 13.95 -3.02
CA PRO A 160 28.09 13.57 -1.61
C PRO A 160 27.23 14.49 -0.74
N ARG A 161 27.04 15.75 -1.15
CA ARG A 161 26.17 16.69 -0.42
C ARG A 161 24.70 16.35 -0.63
N GLU A 162 24.31 16.00 -1.86
CA GLU A 162 22.94 15.58 -2.14
C GLU A 162 22.67 14.22 -1.52
N ALA A 163 23.61 13.27 -1.62
CA ALA A 163 23.48 11.99 -0.94
C ALA A 163 23.23 12.15 0.56
N ARG A 164 24.01 13.01 1.23
CA ARG A 164 23.82 13.33 2.66
C ARG A 164 22.47 13.98 2.95
N ARG A 165 22.02 14.91 2.10
CA ARG A 165 20.72 15.57 2.23
C ARG A 165 19.57 14.56 2.15
N LEU A 166 19.66 13.60 1.24
CA LEU A 166 18.67 12.52 1.10
C LEU A 166 18.72 11.58 2.31
N GLU A 167 19.91 11.21 2.79
CA GLU A 167 20.09 10.39 4.00
C GLU A 167 19.47 11.04 5.25
N GLU A 168 19.62 12.35 5.42
CA GLU A 168 19.05 13.10 6.56
C GLU A 168 17.51 13.13 6.54
N ARG A 169 16.88 12.87 5.38
CA ARG A 169 15.42 12.85 5.18
C ARG A 169 14.84 11.44 5.06
N ALA A 170 15.68 10.42 4.98
CA ALA A 170 15.25 9.04 4.75
C ALA A 170 14.53 8.47 5.99
N HIS A 171 13.41 7.78 5.78
CA HIS A 171 12.67 7.12 6.87
C HIS A 171 13.24 5.74 7.23
N SER A 172 14.08 5.17 6.36
CA SER A 172 14.75 3.90 6.60
C SER A 172 16.20 4.12 7.05
N ALA A 173 16.63 3.35 8.07
CA ALA A 173 18.04 3.17 8.37
C ALA A 173 18.68 2.21 7.34
N PRO A 174 20.01 2.20 7.18
CA PRO A 174 20.72 1.20 6.39
C PRO A 174 20.48 -0.23 6.88
#